data_AF-A0A418QBZ9-F1
#
_entry.id   AF-A0A418QBZ9-F1
#
_cell.length_a   1.000
_cell.length_b   1.000
_cell.length_c   1.000
_cell.angle_alpha   90.00
_cell.angle_beta   90.00
_cell.angle_gamma   90.00
#
_symmetry.space_group_name_H-M   'P 1'
#
loop_
_entity.id
_entity.type
_entity.pdbx_description
1 polymer ?
#
loop_
_entity_poly.entity_id
_entity_poly.type
_entity_poly.pdbx_seq_one_letter_code
_entity_poly.pdbx_strand_id
1 'polypeptide(L)'
;MLPLTPAVLPPTAPLEVPVYRVTSTARTPVLEATGAHLTLDPASLSQTDLDRMGSVRAEEWTLRGVIAVHADWLLERIRALAAADVPRPLGAEVKGVWYFVSPVHSVPKVERDEVIVGLYR
;
A
#
# COMPACT_ATOMS: atom_id res chain seq x y z
N MET A 1 10.89 -11.47 -12.56
CA MET A 1 9.57 -11.08 -11.99
C MET A 1 9.71 -11.07 -10.48
N LEU A 2 9.57 -9.92 -9.81
CA LEU A 2 9.49 -9.88 -8.34
C LEU A 2 8.03 -10.17 -7.91
N PRO A 3 7.80 -11.14 -7.00
CA PRO A 3 6.47 -11.51 -6.56
C PRO A 3 5.85 -10.42 -5.68
N LEU A 4 4.54 -10.23 -5.78
CA LEU A 4 3.77 -9.55 -4.75
C LEU A 4 3.84 -10.42 -3.50
N THR A 5 4.05 -9.82 -2.32
CA THR A 5 4.11 -10.59 -1.09
C THR A 5 2.73 -11.17 -0.77
N PRO A 6 2.57 -12.50 -0.61
CA PRO A 6 1.27 -13.14 -0.39
C PRO A 6 0.58 -12.63 0.88
N ALA A 7 -0.75 -12.48 0.83
CA ALA A 7 -1.58 -11.95 1.93
C ALA A 7 -1.68 -12.86 3.17
N VAL A 8 -1.05 -14.04 3.16
CA VAL A 8 -0.91 -14.86 4.36
C VAL A 8 0.38 -14.43 5.04
N LEU A 9 0.31 -13.39 5.87
CA LEU A 9 1.43 -12.98 6.72
C LEU A 9 1.66 -14.08 7.77
N PRO A 10 2.77 -14.82 7.74
CA PRO A 10 3.13 -15.64 8.88
C PRO A 10 3.39 -14.69 10.07
N PRO A 11 2.71 -14.86 11.22
CA PRO A 11 2.70 -13.88 12.30
C PRO A 11 4.05 -13.64 13.00
N THR A 12 5.11 -14.33 12.58
CA THR A 12 6.37 -14.42 13.33
C THR A 12 7.63 -14.12 12.51
N ALA A 13 7.54 -13.88 11.20
CA ALA A 13 8.70 -13.58 10.37
C ALA A 13 8.62 -12.17 9.78
N PRO A 14 9.72 -11.39 9.82
CA PRO A 14 9.78 -10.12 9.11
C PRO A 14 9.50 -10.32 7.63
N LEU A 15 8.68 -9.44 7.06
CA LEU A 15 8.24 -9.52 5.69
C LEU A 15 9.05 -8.55 4.83
N GLU A 16 9.63 -9.04 3.74
CA GLU A 16 10.23 -8.16 2.74
C GLU A 16 9.13 -7.50 1.91
N VAL A 17 9.09 -6.17 1.98
CA VAL A 17 8.13 -5.31 1.29
C VAL A 17 8.88 -4.59 0.17
N PRO A 18 8.59 -4.90 -1.11
CA PRO A 18 9.25 -4.23 -2.22
C PRO A 18 8.87 -2.74 -2.29
N VAL A 19 9.86 -1.89 -2.54
CA VAL A 19 9.69 -0.45 -2.71
C VAL A 19 9.32 -0.14 -4.16
N TYR A 20 8.23 0.59 -4.33
CA TYR A 20 7.73 1.08 -5.60
C TYR A 20 7.82 2.60 -5.65
N ARG A 21 8.22 3.10 -6.82
CA ARG A 21 8.20 4.53 -7.13
C ARG A 21 7.12 4.83 -8.16
N VAL A 22 6.64 6.05 -8.14
CA VAL A 22 5.70 6.56 -9.13
C VAL A 22 6.46 6.97 -10.38
N THR A 23 6.11 6.41 -11.53
CA THR A 23 6.74 6.74 -12.82
C THR A 23 5.85 7.60 -13.71
N SER A 24 4.55 7.62 -13.43
CA SER A 24 3.59 8.52 -14.10
C SER A 24 2.60 9.05 -13.09
N THR A 25 2.33 10.35 -13.14
CA THR A 25 1.33 11.07 -12.33
C THR A 25 0.10 11.47 -13.14
N ALA A 26 -0.15 10.79 -14.27
CA ALA A 26 -1.38 10.94 -15.04
C ALA A 26 -2.62 10.60 -14.17
N ARG A 27 -3.83 10.59 -14.79
CA ARG A 27 -5.11 10.38 -14.08
C ARG A 27 -5.08 9.20 -13.09
N THR A 28 -4.38 8.14 -13.46
CA THR A 28 -4.02 7.01 -12.59
C THR A 28 -2.50 6.96 -12.45
N PRO A 29 -1.95 6.97 -11.22
CA PRO A 29 -0.52 6.87 -11.01
C PRO A 29 -0.03 5.46 -11.33
N VAL A 30 1.11 5.36 -12.02
CA VAL A 30 1.76 4.08 -12.33
C VAL A 30 2.93 3.87 -11.37
N LEU A 31 2.98 2.69 -10.75
CA LEU A 31 3.99 2.29 -9.79
C LEU A 31 4.90 1.22 -10.39
N GLU A 32 6.20 1.44 -10.27
CA GLU A 32 7.24 0.50 -10.70
C GLU A 32 8.17 0.14 -9.55
N ALA A 33 8.53 -1.14 -9.47
CA ALA A 33 9.46 -1.64 -8.46
C ALA A 33 10.85 -1.04 -8.68
N THR A 34 11.46 -0.56 -7.60
CA THR A 34 12.81 0.04 -7.61
C THR A 34 13.92 -0.99 -7.47
N GLY A 35 13.59 -2.20 -6.98
CA GLY A 35 14.54 -3.23 -6.57
C GLY A 35 14.96 -3.13 -5.09
N ALA A 36 14.63 -2.02 -4.41
CA ALA A 36 14.81 -1.89 -2.96
C ALA A 36 13.67 -2.60 -2.19
N HIS A 37 13.96 -2.98 -0.95
CA HIS A 37 13.00 -3.62 -0.05
C HIS A 37 13.07 -2.97 1.33
N LEU A 38 11.92 -2.88 2.00
CA LEU A 38 11.80 -2.58 3.40
C LEU A 38 11.38 -3.81 4.17
N THR A 39 11.62 -3.81 5.47
CA THR A 39 11.25 -4.90 6.35
C THR A 39 10.03 -4.49 7.16
N LEU A 40 8.90 -5.16 6.94
CA LEU A 40 7.75 -5.05 7.82
C LEU A 40 7.88 -6.09 8.93
N ASP A 41 8.05 -5.62 10.16
CA ASP A 41 7.93 -6.48 11.33
C ASP A 41 6.44 -6.65 11.70
N PRO A 42 5.87 -7.87 11.64
CA PRO A 42 4.50 -8.12 12.07
C PRO A 42 4.26 -7.70 13.53
N ALA A 43 5.29 -7.73 14.38
CA ALA A 43 5.17 -7.30 15.78
C ALA A 43 4.89 -5.79 15.92
N SER A 44 5.17 -5.00 14.88
CA SER A 44 4.84 -3.57 14.84
C SER A 44 3.39 -3.27 14.45
N LEU A 45 2.65 -4.28 13.98
CA LEU A 45 1.24 -4.14 13.61
C LEU A 45 0.36 -4.34 14.84
N SER A 46 -0.54 -3.38 15.09
CA SER A 46 -1.58 -3.57 16.09
C SER A 46 -2.63 -4.56 15.61
N GLN A 47 -3.42 -5.13 16.53
CA GLN A 47 -4.57 -5.96 16.16
C GLN A 47 -5.52 -5.21 15.20
N THR A 48 -5.71 -3.91 15.38
CA THR A 48 -6.50 -3.06 14.48
C THR A 48 -5.93 -2.99 13.06
N ASP A 49 -4.59 -2.99 12.92
CA ASP A 49 -3.93 -2.98 11.61
C ASP A 49 -4.10 -4.34 10.94
N LEU A 50 -3.90 -5.43 11.68
CA LEU A 50 -4.13 -6.80 11.20
C LEU A 50 -5.60 -7.01 10.79
N ASP A 51 -6.54 -6.54 11.60
CA ASP A 51 -7.96 -6.59 11.30
C ASP A 51 -8.29 -5.75 10.07
N ARG A 52 -7.64 -4.60 9.84
CA ARG A 52 -7.84 -3.79 8.62
C ARG A 52 -7.22 -4.42 7.37
N MET A 53 -6.15 -5.17 7.52
CA MET A 53 -5.52 -5.91 6.43
C MET A 53 -6.32 -7.17 6.07
N GLY A 54 -6.84 -7.87 7.09
CA GLY A 54 -7.56 -9.13 6.95
C GLY A 54 -9.07 -8.98 6.77
N SER A 55 -9.66 -7.88 7.23
CA SER A 55 -11.06 -7.57 6.92
C SER A 55 -11.14 -7.21 5.45
N VAL A 56 -11.95 -7.97 4.73
CA VAL A 56 -12.64 -7.54 3.52
C VAL A 56 -13.31 -6.20 3.86
N ARG A 57 -12.61 -5.08 3.68
CA ARG A 57 -13.10 -3.76 4.08
C ARG A 57 -14.32 -3.47 3.22
N ALA A 58 -15.50 -3.51 3.84
CA ALA A 58 -16.78 -2.83 3.53
C ALA A 58 -17.32 -2.74 2.08
N GLU A 59 -16.55 -3.11 1.05
CA GLU A 59 -16.79 -2.82 -0.36
C GLU A 59 -16.28 -3.94 -1.31
N GLU A 60 -16.05 -5.16 -0.81
CA GLU A 60 -15.71 -6.41 -1.59
C GLU A 60 -14.23 -6.65 -1.95
N TRP A 61 -13.27 -5.83 -1.50
CA TRP A 61 -11.91 -5.89 -2.07
C TRP A 61 -10.96 -6.71 -1.19
N THR A 62 -10.16 -7.57 -1.82
CA THR A 62 -9.25 -8.48 -1.12
C THR A 62 -7.82 -7.97 -1.18
N LEU A 63 -7.08 -8.05 -0.07
CA LEU A 63 -5.65 -7.76 -0.06
C LEU A 63 -4.90 -8.73 -1.01
N ARG A 64 -4.21 -8.17 -2.00
CA ARG A 64 -3.40 -8.93 -2.98
C ARG A 64 -1.91 -8.89 -2.69
N GLY A 65 -1.47 -7.91 -1.92
CA GLY A 65 -0.09 -7.81 -1.44
C GLY A 65 0.17 -6.48 -0.76
N VAL A 66 1.40 -6.33 -0.26
CA VAL A 66 1.90 -5.11 0.36
C VAL A 66 3.11 -4.59 -0.38
N ILE A 67 3.22 -3.26 -0.50
CA ILE A 67 4.33 -2.56 -1.12
C ILE A 67 4.70 -1.34 -0.28
N ALA A 68 5.90 -0.80 -0.47
CA ALA A 68 6.32 0.47 0.09
C ALA A 68 6.32 1.55 -1.00
N VAL A 69 5.86 2.75 -0.67
CA VAL A 69 5.75 3.90 -1.59
C VAL A 69 6.20 5.17 -0.87
N HIS A 70 6.69 6.17 -1.60
CA HIS A 70 7.07 7.44 -0.99
C HIS A 70 5.92 8.10 -0.21
N ALA A 71 6.22 8.50 1.03
CA ALA A 71 5.26 9.10 1.95
C ALA A 71 4.65 10.39 1.40
N ASP A 72 5.47 11.25 0.79
CA ASP A 72 5.05 12.52 0.22
C ASP A 72 4.01 12.33 -0.89
N TRP A 73 4.27 11.39 -1.81
CA TRP A 73 3.31 11.07 -2.87
C TRP A 73 1.97 10.59 -2.29
N LEU A 74 2.02 9.68 -1.32
CA LEU A 74 0.81 9.15 -0.69
C LEU A 74 0.01 10.26 -0.01
N LEU A 75 0.69 11.15 0.72
CA LEU A 75 0.10 12.28 1.42
C LEU A 75 -0.51 13.30 0.45
N GLU A 76 0.21 13.65 -0.62
CA GLU A 76 -0.30 14.53 -1.69
C GLU A 76 -1.57 13.96 -2.32
N ARG A 77 -1.61 12.65 -2.59
CA ARG A 77 -2.79 12.00 -3.16
C ARG A 77 -3.96 11.97 -2.20
N ILE A 78 -3.74 11.66 -0.92
CA ILE A 78 -4.79 11.72 0.10
C ILE A 78 -5.36 13.13 0.20
N ARG A 79 -4.51 14.16 0.22
CA ARG A 79 -4.94 15.58 0.25
C ARG A 79 -5.73 15.95 -1.00
N ALA A 80 -5.25 15.56 -2.18
CA ALA A 80 -5.94 15.82 -3.45
C ALA A 80 -7.31 15.14 -3.53
N LEU A 81 -7.45 13.93 -2.99
CA LEU A 81 -8.72 13.22 -2.91
C LEU A 81 -9.68 13.83 -1.89
N ALA A 82 -9.17 14.26 -0.73
CA ALA A 82 -9.96 14.94 0.29
C ALA A 82 -10.48 16.30 -0.17
N ALA A 83 -9.74 16.97 -1.06
CA ALA A 83 -10.15 18.25 -1.67
C ALA A 83 -11.09 18.08 -2.87
N ALA A 84 -11.36 16.85 -3.33
CA ALA A 84 -12.23 16.60 -4.47
C ALA A 84 -13.71 16.56 -4.04
N ASP A 85 -14.58 17.20 -4.81
CA ASP A 85 -16.04 17.20 -4.57
C ASP A 85 -16.68 15.80 -4.63
N VAL A 86 -16.00 14.86 -5.28
CA VAL A 86 -16.45 13.46 -5.40
C VAL A 86 -15.43 12.56 -4.70
N PRO A 87 -15.83 11.83 -3.64
CA PRO A 87 -14.98 10.83 -3.01
C PRO A 87 -14.52 9.82 -4.05
N ARG A 88 -13.21 9.70 -4.24
CA ARG A 88 -12.63 8.67 -5.11
C ARG A 88 -11.69 7.78 -4.32
N PRO A 89 -11.67 6.47 -4.61
CA PRO A 89 -10.70 5.57 -4.01
C PRO A 89 -9.29 5.98 -4.41
N LEU A 90 -8.36 5.90 -3.45
CA LEU A 90 -6.95 6.02 -3.73
C LEU A 90 -6.51 4.76 -4.48
N GLY A 91 -6.10 4.91 -5.75
CA GLY A 91 -5.65 3.77 -6.53
C GLY A 91 -4.41 4.07 -7.37
N ALA A 92 -3.72 2.99 -7.73
CA ALA A 92 -2.52 3.01 -8.53
C ALA A 92 -2.48 1.79 -9.45
N GLU A 93 -1.77 1.94 -10.57
CA GLU A 93 -1.52 0.86 -11.50
C GLU A 93 -0.17 0.22 -11.20
N VAL A 94 -0.16 -1.10 -11.05
CA VAL A 94 1.06 -1.91 -10.90
C VAL A 94 1.05 -2.94 -12.03
N LYS A 95 2.04 -2.87 -12.93
CA LYS A 95 2.18 -3.80 -14.07
C LYS A 95 0.90 -3.90 -14.94
N GLY A 96 0.23 -2.79 -15.23
CA GLY A 96 -0.98 -2.80 -16.06
C GLY A 96 -2.28 -3.15 -15.31
N VAL A 97 -2.22 -3.38 -14.00
CA VAL A 97 -3.38 -3.74 -13.17
C VAL A 97 -3.64 -2.65 -12.14
N TRP A 98 -4.88 -2.18 -12.08
CA TRP A 98 -5.31 -1.19 -11.11
C TRP A 98 -5.63 -1.83 -9.76
N TYR A 99 -5.11 -1.23 -8.69
CA TYR A 99 -5.35 -1.64 -7.31
C TYR A 99 -5.80 -0.43 -6.49
N PHE A 100 -6.66 -0.67 -5.50
CA PHE A 100 -6.81 0.29 -4.41
C PHE A 100 -5.60 0.22 -3.49
N VAL A 101 -5.19 1.38 -3.03
CA VAL A 101 -4.02 1.57 -2.19
C VAL A 101 -4.50 2.14 -0.87
N SER A 102 -4.15 1.49 0.24
CA SER A 102 -4.41 2.01 1.58
C SER A 102 -3.20 1.79 2.48
N PRO A 103 -2.87 2.74 3.37
CA PRO A 103 -1.89 2.49 4.42
C PRO A 103 -2.21 1.22 5.20
N VAL A 104 -1.19 0.43 5.49
CA VAL A 104 -1.30 -0.77 6.34
C VAL A 104 -1.50 -0.34 7.80
N HIS A 105 -0.72 0.63 8.25
CA HIS A 105 -0.83 1.16 9.60
C HIS A 105 -1.95 2.20 9.67
N SER A 106 -2.78 2.10 10.70
CA SER A 106 -3.83 3.07 11.03
C SER A 106 -3.28 4.47 11.29
N VAL A 107 -2.09 4.56 11.87
CA VAL A 107 -1.24 5.76 11.87
C VAL A 107 -0.08 5.49 10.92
N PRO A 108 0.04 6.20 9.78
CA PRO A 108 1.10 5.93 8.81
C PRO A 108 2.48 5.98 9.46
N LYS A 109 3.17 4.84 9.47
CA LYS A 109 4.57 4.74 9.86
C LYS A 109 5.43 5.02 8.63
N VAL A 110 6.23 6.08 8.71
CA VAL A 110 7.22 6.42 7.69
C VAL A 110 8.55 5.78 8.07
N GLU A 111 9.11 4.99 7.16
CA GLU A 111 10.42 4.39 7.29
C GLU A 111 11.21 4.71 6.03
N ARG A 112 12.36 5.39 6.18
CA ARG A 112 13.23 5.82 5.07
C ARG A 112 12.51 6.65 3.98
N ASP A 113 11.55 7.48 4.39
CA ASP A 113 10.68 8.29 3.51
C ASP A 113 9.63 7.49 2.73
N GLU A 114 9.45 6.20 3.04
CA GLU A 114 8.38 5.37 2.50
C GLU A 114 7.34 4.97 3.54
N VAL A 115 6.14 4.67 3.07
CA VAL A 115 5.03 4.13 3.84
C VAL A 115 4.61 2.81 3.21
N ILE A 116 4.36 1.82 4.07
CA ILE A 116 3.86 0.51 3.64
C ILE A 116 2.35 0.60 3.42
N VAL A 117 1.92 0.21 2.23
CA VAL A 117 0.53 0.22 1.77
C VAL A 117 0.11 -1.16 1.30
N GLY A 118 -1.16 -1.50 1.52
CA GLY A 118 -1.80 -2.67 0.95
C GLY A 118 -2.33 -2.36 -0.44
N LEU A 119 -2.22 -3.34 -1.35
CA LEU A 119 -2.85 -3.36 -2.66
C LEU A 119 -4.10 -4.24 -2.61
N TYR A 120 -5.26 -3.67 -2.88
CA TYR A 120 -6.56 -4.35 -2.77
C TYR A 120 -7.23 -4.45 -4.14
N ARG A 121 -7.82 -5.62 -4.41
CA ARG A 121 -8.60 -5.92 -5.63
C ARG A 121 -9.52 -7.11 -5.42
#